data_AF-A0A3D1CFH2-F1
#
_entry.id   AF-A0A3D1CFH2-F1
#
_cell.length_a   1.000
_cell.length_b   1.000
_cell.length_c   1.000
_cell.angle_alpha   90.00
_cell.angle_beta   90.00
_cell.angle_gamma   90.00
#
_symmetry.space_group_name_H-M   'P 1'
#
loop_
_entity.id
_entity.type
_entity.pdbx_description
1 polymer ?
#
loop_
_entity_poly.entity_id
_entity_poly.type
_entity_poly.pdbx_seq_one_letter_code
_entity_poly.pdbx_strand_id
1 'polypeptide(L)'
;LLDEPFAGVDPISVLDIQGIIKALAARGIGILITDHNVRETLSVCERAYIFNEGEVIAKGSPDEILQDKHVLSVYLGRDFRL
;
A
#
# COMPACT_ATOMS: atom_id res chain seq x y z
N LEU A 1 -3.10 13.49 -3.92
CA LEU A 1 -2.46 12.36 -4.63
C LEU A 1 -1.04 12.30 -4.11
N LEU A 2 -0.59 11.15 -3.61
CA LEU A 2 0.76 10.94 -3.12
C LEU A 2 1.46 9.95 -4.07
N ASP A 3 2.58 10.37 -4.63
CA ASP A 3 3.35 9.60 -5.59
C ASP A 3 4.64 9.11 -4.91
N GLU A 4 4.71 7.81 -4.65
CA GLU A 4 5.78 7.11 -3.94
C GLU A 4 6.21 7.76 -2.61
N PRO A 5 5.29 8.02 -1.66
CA PRO A 5 5.61 8.75 -0.43
C PRO A 5 6.57 8.00 0.51
N PHE A 6 6.76 6.69 0.34
CA PHE A 6 7.65 5.88 1.20
C PHE A 6 9.01 5.59 0.54
N ALA A 7 9.21 5.94 -0.73
CA ALA A 7 10.42 5.61 -1.47
C ALA A 7 11.67 6.27 -0.86
N GLY A 8 12.66 5.45 -0.50
CA GLY A 8 13.94 5.92 0.04
C GLY A 8 13.86 6.55 1.43
N VAL A 9 12.73 6.39 2.13
CA VAL A 9 12.48 6.93 3.46
C VAL A 9 12.93 5.92 4.53
N ASP A 10 13.56 6.39 5.60
CA ASP A 10 13.96 5.54 6.72
C ASP A 10 12.74 5.05 7.54
N PRO A 11 12.87 3.93 8.30
CA PRO A 11 11.73 3.35 9.02
C PRO A 11 11.05 4.28 10.04
N ILE A 12 11.78 5.24 10.62
CA ILE A 12 11.19 6.18 11.59
C ILE A 12 10.31 7.17 10.83
N SER A 13 10.84 7.75 9.75
CA SER A 13 10.12 8.71 8.92
C SER A 13 8.90 8.09 8.23
N VAL A 14 8.91 6.78 7.92
CA VAL A 14 7.72 6.07 7.44
C VAL A 14 6.57 6.19 8.45
N LEU A 15 6.82 6.00 9.74
CA LEU A 15 5.79 6.11 10.78
C LEU A 15 5.19 7.53 10.86
N ASP A 16 6.03 8.55 10.70
CA ASP A 16 5.59 9.95 10.69
C ASP A 16 4.68 10.23 9.48
N ILE A 17 5.08 9.78 8.29
CA ILE A 17 4.30 9.91 7.06
C ILE A 17 2.94 9.20 7.22
N GLN A 18 2.93 7.99 7.76
CA GLN A 18 1.69 7.26 8.04
C GLN A 18 0.77 8.03 9.00
N GLY A 19 1.33 8.65 10.04
CA GLY A 19 0.60 9.50 10.97
C GLY A 19 -0.06 10.70 10.27
N ILE A 20 0.68 11.37 9.39
CA ILE A 20 0.17 12.50 8.59
C ILE A 20 -0.98 12.04 7.68
N ILE A 21 -0.82 10.92 6.98
CA ILE A 21 -1.85 10.36 6.09
C ILE A 21 -3.14 10.08 6.87
N LYS A 22 -3.04 9.41 8.03
CA LYS A 22 -4.19 9.09 8.89
C LYS A 22 -4.88 10.35 9.42
N ALA A 23 -4.10 11.36 9.82
CA ALA A 23 -4.64 12.64 10.28
C ALA A 23 -5.39 13.40 9.16
N LEU A 24 -4.87 13.37 7.94
CA LEU A 24 -5.54 13.95 6.77
C LEU A 24 -6.83 13.20 6.44
N ALA A 25 -6.80 11.87 6.45
CA ALA A 25 -7.99 11.04 6.23
C ALA A 25 -9.08 11.31 7.28
N ALA A 26 -8.71 11.42 8.56
CA ALA A 26 -9.64 11.75 9.66
C ALA A 26 -10.30 13.13 9.50
N ARG A 27 -9.71 14.03 8.71
CA ARG A 27 -10.29 15.33 8.35
C ARG A 27 -11.24 15.27 7.14
N GLY A 28 -11.54 14.07 6.64
CA GLY A 28 -12.40 13.85 5.47
C GLY A 28 -11.70 14.10 4.13
N ILE A 29 -10.36 14.14 4.11
CA ILE A 29 -9.60 14.35 2.87
C ILE A 29 -9.42 12.99 2.18
N GLY A 30 -9.88 12.90 0.93
CA GLY A 30 -9.61 11.74 0.09
C GLY A 30 -8.14 11.69 -0.33
N ILE A 31 -7.48 10.55 -0.08
CA ILE A 31 -6.08 10.34 -0.41
C ILE A 31 -5.98 9.14 -1.36
N LEU A 32 -5.25 9.33 -2.46
CA LEU A 32 -4.85 8.25 -3.36
C LEU A 32 -3.32 8.21 -3.34
N ILE A 33 -2.80 7.01 -3.10
CA ILE A 33 -1.37 6.72 -2.92
C ILE A 33 -0.99 5.70 -3.99
N THR A 34 0.16 5.92 -4.63
CA THR A 34 0.87 4.92 -5.42
C THR A 34 2.25 4.72 -4.81
N ASP A 35 2.66 3.47 -4.62
CA ASP A 35 3.98 3.12 -4.06
C ASP A 35 4.30 1.65 -4.40
N HIS A 36 5.59 1.32 -4.42
CA HIS A 36 6.08 -0.05 -4.56
C HIS A 36 6.19 -0.78 -3.21
N ASN A 37 6.19 -0.05 -2.09
CA ASN A 37 6.21 -0.58 -0.73
C ASN A 37 4.80 -1.01 -0.29
N VAL A 38 4.42 -2.24 -0.65
CA VAL A 38 3.06 -2.76 -0.44
C VAL A 38 2.67 -2.79 1.03
N ARG A 39 3.53 -3.29 1.94
CA ARG A 39 3.18 -3.45 3.36
C ARG A 39 2.90 -2.10 4.01
N GLU A 40 3.74 -1.13 3.76
CA GLU A 40 3.71 0.23 4.28
C GLU A 40 2.49 0.97 3.76
N THR A 41 2.21 0.83 2.46
CA THR A 41 1.05 1.44 1.80
C THR A 41 -0.26 0.84 2.30
N LEU A 42 -0.35 -0.49 2.37
CA LEU A 42 -1.54 -1.17 2.85
C LEU A 42 -1.84 -0.86 4.33
N SER A 43 -0.83 -0.53 5.14
CA SER A 43 -1.03 -0.17 6.56
C SER A 43 -1.79 1.16 6.79
N VAL A 44 -1.93 2.00 5.76
CA VAL A 44 -2.64 3.29 5.81
C VAL A 44 -3.85 3.36 4.90
N CYS A 45 -4.06 2.36 4.05
CA CYS A 45 -5.16 2.31 3.10
C CYS A 45 -6.36 1.56 3.68
N GLU A 46 -7.57 2.06 3.40
CA GLU A 46 -8.81 1.31 3.69
C GLU A 46 -9.16 0.31 2.57
N ARG A 47 -8.71 0.63 1.35
CA ARG A 47 -8.91 -0.15 0.13
C ARG A 47 -7.70 0.02 -0.78
N ALA A 48 -7.38 -1.02 -1.54
CA ALA A 48 -6.27 -1.02 -2.47
C ALA A 48 -6.67 -1.65 -3.81
N TYR A 49 -5.94 -1.24 -4.84
CA TYR A 49 -6.02 -1.76 -6.20
C TYR A 49 -4.61 -2.13 -6.62
N ILE A 50 -4.43 -3.35 -7.09
CA ILE A 50 -3.15 -3.86 -7.55
C ILE A 50 -3.19 -3.91 -9.07
N PHE A 51 -2.24 -3.23 -9.69
CA PHE A 51 -2.09 -3.17 -11.14
C PHE A 51 -0.89 -4.00 -11.57
N ASN A 52 -1.07 -4.80 -12.61
CA ASN A 52 0.01 -5.50 -13.29
C ASN A 52 -0.29 -5.53 -14.80
N GLU A 53 0.72 -5.22 -15.61
CA GLU A 53 0.62 -5.23 -17.09
C GLU A 53 -0.59 -4.44 -17.66
N GLY A 54 -0.97 -3.34 -17.00
CA GLY A 54 -2.10 -2.50 -17.42
C GLY A 54 -3.48 -2.99 -16.99
N GLU A 55 -3.57 -4.10 -16.26
CA GLU A 55 -4.80 -4.66 -15.74
C GLU A 55 -4.86 -4.60 -14.20
N VAL A 56 -6.08 -4.47 -13.66
CA VAL A 56 -6.31 -4.61 -12.22
C VAL A 56 -6.38 -6.09 -11.89
N ILE A 57 -5.34 -6.62 -11.25
CA ILE A 57 -5.25 -8.03 -10.88
C ILE A 57 -5.88 -8.34 -9.53
N ALA A 58 -6.01 -7.35 -8.64
CA ALA A 58 -6.70 -7.47 -7.37
C ALA A 58 -7.26 -6.13 -6.89
N LYS A 59 -8.37 -6.20 -6.14
CA LYS A 59 -8.99 -5.06 -5.46
C LYS A 59 -9.63 -5.53 -4.17
N GLY A 60 -9.51 -4.75 -3.10
CA GLY A 60 -10.08 -5.14 -1.82
C GLY A 60 -9.54 -4.33 -0.65
N SER A 61 -9.88 -4.78 0.56
CA SER A 61 -9.25 -4.32 1.79
C SER A 61 -7.78 -4.77 1.84
N PRO A 62 -6.94 -4.13 2.68
CA PRO A 62 -5.58 -4.59 2.94
C PRO A 62 -5.48 -6.08 3.26
N ASP A 63 -6.41 -6.60 4.08
CA ASP A 63 -6.42 -8.00 4.49
C ASP A 63 -6.74 -8.94 3.32
N GLU A 64 -7.69 -8.56 2.45
CA GLU A 64 -8.02 -9.33 1.24
C GLU A 64 -6.82 -9.37 0.28
N ILE A 65 -6.14 -8.22 0.09
CA ILE A 65 -4.96 -8.13 -0.77
C ILE A 65 -3.78 -8.96 -0.23
N LEU A 66 -3.54 -8.94 1.09
CA LEU A 66 -2.46 -9.71 1.72
C LEU A 66 -2.71 -11.23 1.71
N GLN A 67 -3.96 -11.66 1.59
CA GLN A 67 -4.32 -13.08 1.47
C GLN A 67 -4.36 -13.58 0.01
N ASP A 68 -4.31 -12.67 -0.97
CA ASP A 68 -4.35 -13.01 -2.38
C ASP A 68 -3.02 -13.62 -2.84
N LYS A 69 -3.02 -14.94 -3.07
CA LYS A 69 -1.84 -15.69 -3.53
C LYS A 69 -1.28 -15.19 -4.86
N HIS A 70 -2.13 -14.67 -5.75
CA HIS A 70 -1.69 -14.12 -7.02
C HIS A 70 -0.93 -12.81 -6.80
N VAL A 71 -1.49 -11.90 -5.98
CA VAL A 71 -0.80 -10.65 -5.58
C VAL A 71 0.54 -10.95 -4.93
N LEU A 72 0.58 -11.85 -3.95
CA LEU A 72 1.81 -12.23 -3.26
C LEU A 72 2.86 -12.77 -4.25
N SER A 73 2.44 -13.59 -5.21
CA SER A 73 3.35 -14.16 -6.22
C SER A 73 3.94 -13.12 -7.18
N VAL A 74 3.17 -12.09 -7.53
CA VAL A 74 3.57 -11.02 -8.45
C VAL A 74 4.46 -9.99 -7.73
N TYR A 75 4.13 -9.62 -6.49
CA TYR A 75 4.80 -8.54 -5.78
C TYR A 75 5.97 -8.97 -4.89
N LEU A 76 5.92 -10.15 -4.27
CA LEU A 76 6.90 -10.55 -3.25
C LEU A 76 7.86 -11.63 -3.75
N GLY A 77 7.62 -12.17 -4.95
CA GLY A 77 8.33 -13.33 -5.45
C GLY A 77 8.03 -14.59 -4.64
N ARG A 78 8.53 -15.75 -5.11
CA ARG A 78 8.17 -17.07 -4.56
C ARG A 78 8.66 -17.35 -3.14
N ASP A 79 9.39 -16.44 -2.51
CA ASP A 79 10.10 -16.65 -1.23
C ASP A 79 9.63 -15.73 -0.09
N PHE A 80 8.40 -15.21 -0.15
CA PHE A 80 7.86 -14.43 0.96
C PHE A 80 7.56 -15.31 2.17
N ARG A 81 8.23 -15.02 3.30
CA ARG A 81 7.86 -15.51 4.62
C ARG A 81 7.35 -14.35 5.47
N LEU A 82 6.24 -14.59 6.16
CA LEU A 82 5.68 -13.72 7.21
C LEU A 82 6.66 -13.65 8.39
#